data_AF-A0A9W8P9I1-F1
#
_entry.id   AF-A0A9W8P9I1-F1
#
_cell.length_a   1.000
_cell.length_b   1.000
_cell.length_c   1.000
_cell.angle_alpha   90.00
_cell.angle_beta   90.00
_cell.angle_gamma   90.00
#
_symmetry.space_group_name_H-M   'P 1'
#
loop_
_entity.id
_entity.type
_entity.pdbx_description
1 polymer ?
#
loop_
_entity_poly.entity_id
_entity_poly.type
_entity_poly.pdbx_seq_one_letter_code
_entity_poly.pdbx_strand_id
1 'polypeptide(L)'
;MSLPPPSYESFDVLIPDYSFEPRAGEERLEYQRARQLPVQGEDVRPTGVFVNQKDGVTVVLNYQEDKSTTPVFGRRSNVEGTLLIDAPESVSKITIKLTGSIETVSPSTGMTLVNVLNQTHTLFNTGDNMAPQSDCSNSLTFSYPLPGTFKHNDQEYLLPPSYYILLGGQGQTYYAKCTYTFSAMISKTRSRRTAFLGKNKKYNTFVLEFLPRLRPPRPVLKRSLLSTIKECPEEWRQISYQLIPRPKKSNLEPLTCQVFLFDLLDSESSTNNYPTHQFFLPSVGVFGIRDSIPFHIQIIGSHIDSLAKLRTVTDNNSPLFRVHFLRQVEINSNGNKSAVHFPLGEAKLLPVPPLEGAISLSGQVQQEQRQENINWEGVICCGLEEKLAPSFNAGIVVITDFILLELSKSNMSLFQPFKHGHAVRLVSDSWR
;
A
#
# COMPACT_ATOMS: atom_id res chain seq x y z
N MET A 1 -47.89 23.37 -12.96
CA MET A 1 -47.87 24.50 -12.01
C MET A 1 -46.87 24.16 -10.93
N SER A 2 -45.73 24.85 -10.86
CA SER A 2 -44.71 24.60 -9.83
C SER A 2 -45.08 25.36 -8.57
N LEU A 3 -45.17 24.66 -7.43
CA LEU A 3 -45.31 25.32 -6.14
C LEU A 3 -44.04 26.12 -5.84
N PRO A 4 -44.17 27.33 -5.28
CA PRO A 4 -43.02 28.10 -4.84
C PRO A 4 -42.25 27.33 -3.76
N PRO A 5 -40.92 27.45 -3.71
CA PRO A 5 -40.15 26.86 -2.63
C PRO A 5 -40.61 27.42 -1.28
N PRO A 6 -40.54 26.63 -0.20
CA PRO A 6 -40.92 27.08 1.13
C PRO A 6 -40.15 28.35 1.51
N SER A 7 -40.90 29.38 1.89
CA SER A 7 -40.35 30.61 2.46
C SER A 7 -39.88 30.29 3.88
N TYR A 8 -38.57 30.30 4.10
CA TYR A 8 -38.04 30.30 5.46
C TYR A 8 -38.30 31.69 6.05
N GLU A 9 -39.29 31.80 6.93
CA GLU A 9 -39.43 32.98 7.77
C GLU A 9 -38.13 33.18 8.54
N SER A 10 -37.66 34.42 8.61
CA SER A 10 -36.45 34.81 9.32
C SER A 10 -36.63 34.48 10.81
N PHE A 11 -36.24 33.28 11.21
CA PHE A 11 -36.13 32.94 12.61
C PHE A 11 -35.08 33.85 13.23
N ASP A 12 -35.48 34.71 14.17
CA ASP A 12 -34.60 35.44 15.12
C ASP A 12 -33.89 34.46 16.09
N VAL A 13 -33.55 33.27 15.61
CA VAL A 13 -32.69 32.33 16.31
C VAL A 13 -31.27 32.78 15.99
N LEU A 14 -30.64 33.43 16.97
CA LEU A 14 -29.22 33.76 16.93
C LEU A 14 -28.47 32.52 16.46
N ILE A 15 -27.82 32.64 15.31
CA ILE A 15 -26.96 31.60 14.77
C ILE A 15 -25.97 31.26 15.90
N PRO A 16 -25.88 29.98 16.32
CA PRO A 16 -24.96 29.60 17.37
C PRO A 16 -23.57 30.13 17.03
N ASP A 17 -22.91 30.74 18.02
CA ASP A 17 -21.56 31.25 17.84
C ASP A 17 -20.60 30.04 17.75
N TYR A 18 -20.41 29.55 16.53
CA TYR A 18 -19.53 28.44 16.22
C TYR A 18 -18.08 28.88 16.40
N SER A 19 -17.49 28.50 17.52
CA SER A 19 -16.04 28.60 17.74
C SER A 19 -15.33 27.46 17.02
N PHE A 20 -14.15 27.74 16.46
CA PHE A 20 -13.30 26.68 15.93
C PHE A 20 -12.73 25.79 17.06
N GLU A 21 -12.60 26.31 18.28
CA GLU A 21 -12.13 25.57 19.46
C GLU A 21 -13.32 25.04 20.28
N PRO A 22 -13.27 23.76 20.72
CA PRO A 22 -14.30 23.19 21.56
C PRO A 22 -14.35 23.92 22.90
N ARG A 23 -15.55 24.20 23.39
CA ARG A 23 -15.77 24.79 24.72
C ARG A 23 -15.51 23.75 25.82
N ALA A 24 -15.47 24.21 27.07
CA ALA A 24 -15.38 23.32 28.22
C ALA A 24 -16.57 22.34 28.23
N GLY A 25 -16.30 21.05 28.03
CA GLY A 25 -17.31 19.98 27.96
C GLY A 25 -17.67 19.53 26.53
N GLU A 26 -17.16 20.21 25.50
CA GLU A 26 -17.22 19.73 24.12
C GLU A 26 -15.96 18.92 23.80
N GLU A 27 -16.11 17.81 23.09
CA GLU A 27 -15.00 17.04 22.55
C GLU A 27 -15.02 17.17 21.02
N ARG A 28 -13.88 17.48 20.41
CA ARG A 28 -13.76 17.37 18.95
C ARG A 28 -13.84 15.89 18.59
N LEU A 29 -14.91 15.48 17.90
CA LEU A 29 -14.88 14.28 17.06
C LEU A 29 -13.60 14.35 16.22
N GLU A 30 -12.83 13.27 16.20
CA GLU A 30 -11.44 13.20 15.74
C GLU A 30 -11.28 13.66 14.27
N TYR A 31 -11.33 14.98 14.05
CA TYR A 31 -11.29 15.61 12.75
C TYR A 31 -9.90 16.20 12.53
N GLN A 32 -9.16 15.58 11.60
CA GLN A 32 -7.99 16.15 10.93
C GLN A 32 -6.78 16.57 11.79
N ARG A 33 -6.56 15.95 12.96
CA ARG A 33 -5.33 16.22 13.74
C ARG A 33 -4.04 15.89 12.94
N ALA A 34 -4.12 15.02 11.92
CA ALA A 34 -3.01 14.63 11.05
C ALA A 34 -2.51 15.71 10.05
N ARG A 35 -3.24 16.82 9.83
CA ARG A 35 -2.77 17.90 8.93
C ARG A 35 -2.20 19.12 9.64
N GLN A 36 -2.49 19.31 10.93
CA GLN A 36 -2.27 20.60 11.60
C GLN A 36 -1.20 20.59 12.67
N LEU A 37 -0.79 19.44 13.18
CA LEU A 37 0.36 19.39 14.08
C LEU A 37 1.62 19.17 13.23
N PRO A 38 2.53 20.16 13.13
CA PRO A 38 3.89 19.88 12.72
C PRO A 38 4.48 18.99 13.82
N VAL A 39 4.30 17.68 13.69
CA VAL A 39 5.14 16.72 14.40
C VAL A 39 6.56 17.10 14.02
N GLN A 40 7.36 17.51 15.01
CA GLN A 40 8.76 17.88 14.84
C GLN A 40 9.50 16.73 14.14
N GLY A 41 9.62 16.77 12.81
CA GLY A 41 10.46 15.85 12.06
C GLY A 41 10.00 15.39 10.66
N GLU A 42 8.69 15.25 10.36
CA GLU A 42 8.29 14.39 9.21
C GLU A 42 7.66 15.07 7.98
N ASP A 43 7.21 16.33 8.06
CA ASP A 43 6.61 17.04 6.91
C ASP A 43 7.37 18.30 6.48
N VAL A 44 8.60 18.50 6.97
CA VAL A 44 9.49 19.53 6.40
C VAL A 44 9.98 19.03 5.05
N ARG A 45 9.63 19.75 3.97
CA ARG A 45 10.21 19.51 2.64
C ARG A 45 11.73 19.44 2.81
N PRO A 46 12.40 18.34 2.37
CA PRO A 46 13.84 18.22 2.54
C PRO A 46 14.54 19.45 1.95
N THR A 47 15.54 19.97 2.64
CA THR A 47 16.30 21.16 2.23
C THR A 47 17.71 20.84 1.78
N GLY A 48 18.14 19.57 1.90
CA GLY A 48 19.46 19.12 1.51
C GLY A 48 19.65 19.06 -0.01
N VAL A 49 20.87 18.72 -0.41
CA VAL A 49 21.27 18.59 -1.81
C VAL A 49 21.97 17.26 -2.05
N PHE A 50 21.77 16.68 -3.22
CA PHE A 50 22.55 15.55 -3.71
C PHE A 50 23.54 16.03 -4.76
N VAL A 51 24.82 15.69 -4.59
CA VAL A 51 25.89 16.08 -5.52
C VAL A 51 26.50 14.84 -6.15
N ASN A 52 26.51 14.78 -7.48
CA ASN A 52 27.20 13.74 -8.23
C ASN A 52 28.17 14.37 -9.22
N GLN A 53 29.46 14.07 -9.08
CA GLN A 53 30.51 14.57 -9.97
C GLN A 53 31.12 13.43 -10.78
N LYS A 54 31.13 13.56 -12.10
CA LYS A 54 31.71 12.56 -13.00
C LYS A 54 32.21 13.22 -14.28
N ASP A 55 33.42 12.88 -14.71
CA ASP A 55 34.04 13.32 -15.96
C ASP A 55 34.05 14.85 -16.17
N GLY A 56 34.14 15.64 -15.11
CA GLY A 56 34.09 17.11 -15.15
C GLY A 56 32.69 17.68 -15.45
N VAL A 57 31.67 16.90 -15.07
CA VAL A 57 30.26 17.28 -15.05
C VAL A 57 29.75 17.04 -13.64
N THR A 58 29.27 18.10 -12.98
CA THR A 58 28.71 18.00 -11.62
C THR A 58 27.22 18.29 -11.69
N VAL A 59 26.42 17.36 -11.18
CA VAL A 59 24.97 17.50 -11.04
C VAL A 59 24.66 17.74 -9.57
N VAL A 60 23.99 18.84 -9.27
CA VAL A 60 23.49 19.17 -7.94
C VAL A 60 21.97 19.12 -7.97
N LEU A 61 21.34 18.19 -7.25
CA LEU A 61 19.88 18.08 -7.14
C LEU A 61 19.41 18.66 -5.82
N ASN A 62 18.34 19.46 -5.88
CA ASN A 62 17.77 20.15 -4.72
C ASN A 62 16.74 19.26 -3.99
N TYR A 63 16.38 19.67 -2.78
CA TYR A 63 15.32 19.07 -1.95
C TYR A 63 15.54 17.59 -1.63
N GLN A 64 16.75 17.24 -1.24
CA GLN A 64 17.14 15.88 -0.88
C GLN A 64 17.29 15.75 0.64
N GLU A 65 17.15 14.54 1.16
CA GLU A 65 17.48 14.26 2.56
C GLU A 65 18.99 14.42 2.80
N ASP A 66 19.35 14.93 3.96
CA ASP A 66 20.75 15.13 4.32
C ASP A 66 21.49 13.79 4.30
N LYS A 67 22.67 13.80 3.67
CA LYS A 67 23.55 12.61 3.53
C LYS A 67 22.95 11.46 2.71
N SER A 68 21.90 11.70 1.92
CA SER A 68 21.39 10.67 1.03
C SER A 68 22.42 10.30 -0.05
N THR A 69 22.67 9.00 -0.21
CA THR A 69 23.52 8.46 -1.27
C THR A 69 22.81 8.33 -2.60
N THR A 70 21.48 8.45 -2.62
CA THR A 70 20.66 8.27 -3.82
C THR A 70 19.50 9.26 -3.78
N PRO A 71 19.33 10.10 -4.82
CA PRO A 71 18.30 11.11 -4.79
C PRO A 71 16.92 10.47 -4.88
N VAL A 72 16.00 10.96 -4.05
CA VAL A 72 14.65 10.41 -3.89
C VAL A 72 13.63 11.38 -4.48
N PHE A 73 12.71 10.85 -5.29
CA PHE A 73 11.68 11.62 -5.97
C PHE A 73 10.30 11.02 -5.76
N GLY A 74 9.34 11.87 -5.41
CA GLY A 74 7.94 11.48 -5.25
C GLY A 74 7.12 11.57 -6.54
N ARG A 75 5.86 11.16 -6.44
CA ARG A 75 4.88 11.30 -7.52
C ARG A 75 4.71 12.78 -7.90
N ARG A 76 4.78 13.10 -9.20
CA ARG A 76 4.68 14.48 -9.73
C ARG A 76 5.70 15.46 -9.14
N SER A 77 6.80 14.97 -8.57
CA SER A 77 7.90 15.83 -8.15
C SER A 77 8.67 16.34 -9.35
N ASN A 78 9.32 17.50 -9.19
CA ASN A 78 10.25 18.02 -10.17
C ASN A 78 11.64 17.50 -9.88
N VAL A 79 12.33 17.01 -10.91
CA VAL A 79 13.77 16.83 -10.88
C VAL A 79 14.39 18.20 -11.12
N GLU A 80 14.70 18.89 -10.03
CA GLU A 80 15.23 20.25 -10.02
C GLU A 80 16.68 20.26 -9.53
N GLY A 81 17.52 21.02 -10.22
CA GLY A 81 18.92 21.09 -9.88
C GLY A 81 19.73 22.07 -10.73
N THR A 82 21.04 22.01 -10.52
CA THR A 82 22.04 22.78 -11.25
C THR A 82 23.08 21.85 -11.84
N LEU A 83 23.43 22.07 -13.11
CA LEU A 83 24.50 21.38 -13.81
C LEU A 83 25.71 22.30 -13.89
N LEU A 84 26.83 21.89 -13.30
CA LEU A 84 28.11 22.60 -13.35
C LEU A 84 29.06 21.89 -14.33
N ILE A 85 29.80 22.68 -15.10
CA ILE A 85 30.61 22.21 -16.23
C ILE A 85 31.99 22.85 -16.15
N ASP A 86 33.03 22.03 -16.10
CA ASP A 86 34.41 22.51 -15.90
C ASP A 86 34.98 23.29 -17.10
N ALA A 87 34.52 22.97 -18.31
CA ALA A 87 35.07 23.49 -19.58
C ALA A 87 33.93 23.78 -20.57
N PRO A 88 33.16 24.87 -20.36
CA PRO A 88 31.95 25.19 -21.12
C PRO A 88 32.24 25.72 -22.54
N GLU A 89 33.40 26.31 -22.80
CA GLU A 89 33.79 26.93 -24.08
C GLU A 89 33.82 25.94 -25.25
N SER A 90 33.98 24.65 -24.95
CA SER A 90 34.03 23.57 -25.95
C SER A 90 32.69 22.85 -26.11
N VAL A 91 31.64 23.26 -25.41
CA VAL A 91 30.35 22.56 -25.41
C VAL A 91 29.52 22.96 -26.63
N SER A 92 28.98 21.95 -27.33
CA SER A 92 28.02 22.13 -28.43
C SER A 92 26.59 21.87 -28.03
N LYS A 93 26.36 20.89 -27.15
CA LYS A 93 25.02 20.47 -26.78
C LYS A 93 25.01 19.85 -25.40
N ILE A 94 24.02 20.22 -24.60
CA ILE A 94 23.77 19.65 -23.28
C ILE A 94 22.36 19.09 -23.26
N THR A 95 22.25 17.81 -22.95
CA THR A 95 20.95 17.16 -22.79
C THR A 95 20.87 16.47 -21.45
N ILE A 96 19.73 16.66 -20.79
CA ILE A 96 19.33 15.87 -19.62
C ILE A 96 18.36 14.80 -20.12
N LYS A 97 18.57 13.56 -19.69
CA LYS A 97 17.69 12.44 -19.98
C LYS A 97 17.25 11.77 -18.70
N LEU A 98 15.94 11.62 -18.54
CA LEU A 98 15.30 10.82 -17.50
C LEU A 98 14.80 9.55 -18.15
N THR A 99 15.25 8.40 -17.65
CA THR A 99 14.76 7.11 -18.12
C THR A 99 14.27 6.26 -16.98
N GLY A 100 13.33 5.36 -17.28
CA GLY A 100 12.82 4.39 -16.34
C GLY A 100 12.41 3.13 -17.07
N SER A 101 12.68 1.99 -16.45
CA SER A 101 12.38 0.69 -17.03
C SER A 101 11.90 -0.30 -15.99
N ILE A 102 11.00 -1.18 -16.39
CA ILE A 102 10.62 -2.38 -15.64
C ILE A 102 11.26 -3.57 -16.34
N GLU A 103 12.06 -4.32 -15.60
CA GLU A 103 12.68 -5.57 -16.02
C GLU A 103 12.05 -6.72 -15.20
N THR A 104 11.55 -7.75 -15.86
CA THR A 104 10.95 -8.91 -15.21
C THR A 104 11.52 -10.21 -15.76
N VAL A 105 11.63 -11.24 -14.92
CA VAL A 105 11.89 -12.62 -15.34
C VAL A 105 10.88 -13.53 -14.64
N SER A 106 10.23 -14.42 -15.38
CA SER A 106 9.44 -15.51 -14.78
C SER A 106 9.60 -16.81 -15.60
N PRO A 107 9.32 -17.99 -15.02
CA PRO A 107 9.44 -19.26 -15.74
C PRO A 107 8.53 -19.36 -16.97
N SER A 108 7.34 -18.74 -16.93
CA SER A 108 6.35 -18.82 -18.01
C SER A 108 6.52 -17.71 -19.06
N THR A 109 7.11 -16.57 -18.69
CA THR A 109 7.24 -15.40 -19.59
C THR A 109 8.65 -15.16 -20.11
N GLY A 110 9.67 -15.76 -19.51
CA GLY A 110 11.06 -15.37 -19.74
C GLY A 110 11.35 -13.95 -19.26
N MET A 111 12.37 -13.33 -19.85
CA MET A 111 12.77 -11.95 -19.56
C MET A 111 11.96 -10.94 -20.38
N THR A 112 11.48 -9.87 -19.75
CA THR A 112 10.80 -8.76 -20.43
C THR A 112 11.34 -7.43 -19.92
N LEU A 113 11.54 -6.46 -20.81
CA LEU A 113 12.01 -5.11 -20.50
C LEU A 113 11.06 -4.09 -21.12
N VAL A 114 10.45 -3.23 -20.29
CA VAL A 114 9.53 -2.17 -20.72
C VAL A 114 10.07 -0.83 -20.26
N ASN A 115 10.21 0.11 -21.20
CA ASN A 115 10.55 1.50 -20.88
C ASN A 115 9.29 2.23 -20.41
N VAL A 116 9.27 2.65 -19.14
CA VAL A 116 8.14 3.37 -18.53
C VAL A 116 8.36 4.88 -18.49
N LEU A 117 9.61 5.32 -18.64
CA LEU A 117 9.97 6.73 -18.71
C LEU A 117 11.10 6.92 -19.72
N ASN A 118 10.94 7.90 -20.62
CA ASN A 118 11.98 8.29 -21.57
C ASN A 118 11.78 9.77 -21.96
N GLN A 119 12.22 10.67 -21.09
CA GLN A 119 12.17 12.11 -21.33
C GLN A 119 13.59 12.61 -21.63
N THR A 120 13.73 13.44 -22.67
CA THR A 120 14.99 14.08 -23.03
C THR A 120 14.74 15.57 -23.17
N HIS A 121 15.53 16.37 -22.48
CA HIS A 121 15.46 17.82 -22.50
C HIS A 121 16.82 18.39 -22.91
N THR A 122 16.81 19.35 -23.83
CA THR A 122 18.05 20.04 -24.26
C THR A 122 18.16 21.34 -23.49
N LEU A 123 19.21 21.48 -22.68
CA LEU A 123 19.49 22.71 -21.93
C LEU A 123 20.23 23.75 -22.77
N PHE A 124 21.07 23.29 -23.68
CA PHE A 124 21.92 24.14 -24.51
C PHE A 124 22.19 23.44 -25.85
N ASN A 125 22.19 24.21 -26.94
CA ASN A 125 22.51 23.73 -28.29
C ASN A 125 23.04 24.88 -29.15
N THR A 126 24.33 24.82 -29.53
CA THR A 126 24.96 25.84 -30.39
C THR A 126 24.42 25.83 -31.84
N GLY A 127 23.73 24.76 -32.25
CA GLY A 127 23.27 24.58 -33.63
C GLY A 127 21.87 25.13 -33.94
N ASP A 128 21.14 25.65 -32.95
CA ASP A 128 19.85 26.30 -33.23
C ASP A 128 20.13 27.71 -33.76
N ASN A 129 19.48 28.08 -34.88
CA ASN A 129 19.67 29.32 -35.68
C ASN A 129 19.42 30.66 -34.94
N MET A 130 19.44 30.65 -33.61
CA MET A 130 19.43 31.84 -32.77
C MET A 130 20.79 32.55 -32.82
N ALA A 131 20.76 33.85 -32.52
CA ALA A 131 21.82 34.83 -32.71
C ALA A 131 23.27 34.34 -32.43
N PRO A 132 24.27 34.80 -33.20
CA PRO A 132 25.56 34.14 -33.40
C PRO A 132 26.55 34.02 -32.21
N GLN A 133 26.20 34.26 -30.93
CA GLN A 133 27.20 34.35 -29.85
C GLN A 133 26.74 34.00 -28.42
N SER A 134 25.89 32.99 -28.19
CA SER A 134 25.69 32.52 -26.81
C SER A 134 26.72 31.43 -26.46
N ASP A 135 27.81 31.82 -25.79
CA ASP A 135 28.70 30.86 -25.13
C ASP A 135 27.94 30.08 -24.06
N CYS A 136 28.30 28.80 -23.87
CA CYS A 136 27.69 27.97 -22.84
C CYS A 136 28.06 28.52 -21.46
N SER A 137 27.07 28.70 -20.57
CA SER A 137 27.36 29.05 -19.17
C SER A 137 28.01 27.86 -18.45
N ASN A 138 28.87 28.14 -17.46
CA ASN A 138 29.48 27.12 -16.61
C ASN A 138 28.49 26.45 -15.63
N SER A 139 27.34 27.09 -15.42
CA SER A 139 26.25 26.66 -14.55
C SER A 139 24.93 26.78 -15.29
N LEU A 140 24.13 25.71 -15.30
CA LEU A 140 22.81 25.68 -15.93
C LEU A 140 21.79 25.07 -14.96
N THR A 141 20.78 25.83 -14.61
CA THR A 141 19.66 25.37 -13.78
C THR A 141 18.64 24.60 -14.63
N PHE A 142 17.99 23.61 -14.04
CA PHE A 142 16.92 22.85 -14.68
C PHE A 142 15.84 22.45 -13.69
N SER A 143 14.62 22.27 -14.19
CA SER A 143 13.47 21.77 -13.44
C SER A 143 12.54 21.03 -14.40
N TYR A 144 12.42 19.72 -14.24
CA TYR A 144 11.58 18.88 -15.09
C TYR A 144 10.60 18.05 -14.27
N PRO A 145 9.29 18.12 -14.55
CA PRO A 145 8.31 17.31 -13.83
C PRO A 145 8.41 15.84 -14.24
N LEU A 146 8.43 14.93 -13.25
CA LEU A 146 8.25 13.50 -13.51
C LEU A 146 6.79 13.24 -13.93
N PRO A 147 6.56 12.48 -15.02
CA PRO A 147 5.20 12.13 -15.42
C PRO A 147 4.57 11.24 -14.35
N GLY A 148 3.26 11.35 -14.18
CA GLY A 148 2.53 10.51 -13.22
C GLY A 148 2.23 9.10 -13.75
N THR A 149 2.27 8.93 -15.06
CA THR A 149 1.75 7.78 -15.79
C THR A 149 2.61 7.43 -17.01
N PHE A 150 2.42 6.22 -17.53
CA PHE A 150 2.98 5.74 -18.79
C PHE A 150 1.96 4.86 -19.52
N LYS A 151 2.14 4.65 -20.83
CA LYS A 151 1.28 3.77 -21.63
C LYS A 151 1.95 2.42 -21.87
N HIS A 152 1.19 1.35 -21.70
CA HIS A 152 1.61 -0.02 -22.03
C HIS A 152 0.39 -0.81 -22.53
N ASN A 153 0.50 -1.45 -23.70
CA ASN A 153 -0.62 -2.16 -24.35
C ASN A 153 -1.91 -1.31 -24.43
N ASP A 154 -1.78 -0.08 -24.92
CA ASP A 154 -2.86 0.91 -25.06
C ASP A 154 -3.60 1.32 -23.77
N GLN A 155 -3.15 0.85 -22.60
CA GLN A 155 -3.66 1.26 -21.30
C GLN A 155 -2.69 2.18 -20.59
N GLU A 156 -3.23 3.11 -19.79
CA GLU A 156 -2.45 4.04 -18.99
C GLU A 156 -2.27 3.49 -17.56
N TYR A 157 -1.02 3.46 -17.11
CA TYR A 157 -0.62 2.97 -15.80
C TYR A 157 0.13 4.05 -15.03
N LEU A 158 0.09 3.99 -13.70
CA LEU A 158 0.93 4.83 -12.86
C LEU A 158 2.40 4.38 -12.96
N LEU A 159 3.34 5.32 -12.86
CA LEU A 159 4.74 4.94 -12.67
C LEU A 159 4.88 4.11 -11.38
N PRO A 160 5.47 2.90 -11.42
CA PRO A 160 5.70 2.11 -10.22
C PRO A 160 6.80 2.73 -9.35
N PRO A 161 6.78 2.51 -8.02
CA PRO A 161 7.94 2.82 -7.18
C PRO A 161 9.22 2.14 -7.72
N SER A 162 10.39 2.70 -7.39
CA SER A 162 11.64 1.94 -7.47
C SER A 162 11.46 0.65 -6.66
N TYR A 163 11.71 -0.48 -7.30
CA TYR A 163 11.37 -1.78 -6.75
C TYR A 163 12.40 -2.80 -7.20
N TYR A 164 12.72 -3.73 -6.32
CA TYR A 164 13.58 -4.86 -6.62
C TYR A 164 13.11 -6.04 -5.80
N ILE A 165 12.86 -7.16 -6.48
CA ILE A 165 12.64 -8.43 -5.82
C ILE A 165 13.19 -9.57 -6.67
N LEU A 166 13.83 -10.51 -5.99
CA LEU A 166 14.28 -11.78 -6.54
C LEU A 166 13.71 -12.89 -5.65
N LEU A 167 12.69 -13.58 -6.15
CA LEU A 167 12.06 -14.71 -5.47
C LEU A 167 12.43 -15.97 -6.24
N GLY A 168 13.01 -16.96 -5.58
CA GLY A 168 13.31 -18.22 -6.24
C GLY A 168 13.70 -19.33 -5.29
N GLY A 169 13.40 -20.56 -5.71
CA GLY A 169 13.74 -21.80 -5.03
C GLY A 169 13.69 -22.96 -6.03
N GLN A 170 14.37 -24.08 -5.73
CA GLN A 170 14.41 -25.34 -6.50
C GLN A 170 14.04 -25.25 -8.01
N GLY A 171 14.71 -24.36 -8.76
CA GLY A 171 14.61 -24.26 -10.22
C GLY A 171 13.58 -23.26 -10.79
N GLN A 172 12.88 -22.47 -9.98
CA GLN A 172 12.00 -21.39 -10.46
C GLN A 172 12.47 -20.03 -9.92
N THR A 173 12.66 -19.06 -10.83
CA THR A 173 13.08 -17.70 -10.49
C THR A 173 12.05 -16.69 -11.00
N TYR A 174 11.59 -15.85 -10.09
CA TYR A 174 10.75 -14.68 -10.32
C TYR A 174 11.58 -13.45 -9.97
N TYR A 175 11.67 -12.53 -10.91
CA TYR A 175 12.44 -11.30 -10.76
C TYR A 175 11.59 -10.14 -11.25
N ALA A 176 11.57 -9.06 -10.49
CA ALA A 176 11.00 -7.79 -10.93
C ALA A 176 11.86 -6.65 -10.41
N LYS A 177 12.25 -5.75 -11.32
CA LYS A 177 13.06 -4.58 -11.02
C LYS A 177 12.52 -3.36 -11.74
N CYS A 178 12.20 -2.31 -10.99
CA CYS A 178 11.80 -1.01 -11.51
C CYS A 178 12.95 -0.04 -11.22
N THR A 179 13.61 0.46 -12.27
CA THR A 179 14.78 1.35 -12.16
C THR A 179 14.51 2.66 -12.86
N TYR A 180 14.95 3.76 -12.25
CA TYR A 180 14.93 5.10 -12.84
C TYR A 180 16.35 5.64 -12.86
N THR A 181 16.74 6.33 -13.94
CA THR A 181 18.06 6.93 -14.07
C THR A 181 17.97 8.36 -14.59
N PHE A 182 18.86 9.19 -14.04
CA PHE A 182 19.17 10.51 -14.56
C PHE A 182 20.45 10.43 -15.37
N SER A 183 20.52 11.12 -16.51
CA SER A 183 21.73 11.24 -17.31
C SER A 183 21.91 12.66 -17.83
N ALA A 184 22.97 13.35 -17.41
CA ALA A 184 23.46 14.55 -18.06
C ALA A 184 24.49 14.16 -19.14
N MET A 185 24.24 14.55 -20.38
CA MET A 185 25.10 14.28 -21.52
C MET A 185 25.59 15.60 -22.12
N ILE A 186 26.92 15.77 -22.15
CA ILE A 186 27.58 16.93 -22.71
C ILE A 186 28.30 16.53 -23.98
N SER A 187 27.89 17.10 -25.10
CA SER A 187 28.58 16.96 -26.38
C SER A 187 29.51 18.15 -26.59
N LYS A 188 30.78 17.88 -26.92
CA LYS A 188 31.78 18.92 -27.19
C LYS A 188 32.12 19.02 -28.68
N THR A 189 32.28 20.25 -29.16
CA THR A 189 32.80 20.53 -30.50
C THR A 189 34.29 20.26 -30.50
N ARG A 190 34.76 19.35 -31.35
CA ARG A 190 36.20 19.19 -31.56
C ARG A 190 36.72 20.32 -32.44
N SER A 191 37.99 20.66 -32.27
CA SER A 191 38.72 21.54 -33.20
C SER A 191 38.52 21.07 -34.64
N ARG A 192 38.48 22.01 -35.59
CA ARG A 192 38.35 21.72 -37.04
C ARG A 192 39.37 20.66 -37.51
N ARG A 193 40.56 20.63 -36.91
CA ARG A 193 41.62 19.65 -37.25
C ARG A 193 41.29 18.20 -36.87
N THR A 194 40.39 17.98 -35.91
CA THR A 194 40.02 16.64 -35.41
C THR A 194 38.53 16.31 -35.56
N ALA A 195 37.83 17.06 -36.41
CA ALA A 195 36.39 16.88 -36.64
C ALA A 195 36.02 15.49 -37.20
N PHE A 196 36.94 14.82 -37.88
CA PHE A 196 36.73 13.48 -38.46
C PHE A 196 36.57 12.36 -37.40
N LEU A 197 37.00 12.58 -36.15
CA LEU A 197 36.91 11.60 -35.06
C LEU A 197 35.56 11.63 -34.30
N GLY A 198 34.55 12.33 -34.83
CA GLY A 198 33.22 12.39 -34.25
C GLY A 198 33.11 13.27 -32.99
N LYS A 199 31.90 13.35 -32.43
CA LYS A 199 31.58 14.17 -31.25
C LYS A 199 32.12 13.52 -29.98
N ASN A 200 32.88 14.26 -29.16
CA ASN A 200 33.24 13.80 -27.83
C ASN A 200 32.04 14.00 -26.90
N LYS A 201 31.58 12.93 -26.25
CA LYS A 201 30.43 12.94 -25.34
C LYS A 201 30.88 12.53 -23.95
N LYS A 202 30.57 13.36 -22.96
CA LYS A 202 30.73 13.06 -21.53
C LYS A 202 29.37 12.75 -20.93
N TYR A 203 29.35 11.85 -19.94
CA TYR A 203 28.13 11.37 -19.31
C TYR A 203 28.27 11.41 -17.79
N ASN A 204 27.30 12.02 -17.13
CA ASN A 204 27.07 11.85 -15.71
C ASN A 204 25.72 11.18 -15.53
N THR A 205 25.74 9.90 -15.14
CA THR A 205 24.55 9.04 -15.03
C THR A 205 24.53 8.38 -13.66
N PHE A 206 23.38 8.45 -12.99
CA PHE A 206 23.14 7.81 -11.70
C PHE A 206 21.68 7.37 -11.57
N VAL A 207 21.43 6.46 -10.62
CA VAL A 207 20.10 5.91 -10.33
C VAL A 207 19.31 6.89 -9.45
N LEU A 208 18.01 6.97 -9.70
CA LEU A 208 17.04 7.70 -8.88
C LEU A 208 16.19 6.70 -8.10
N GLU A 209 15.83 7.05 -6.87
CA GLU A 209 14.83 6.32 -6.10
C GLU A 209 13.47 7.01 -6.27
N PHE A 210 12.55 6.39 -7.01
CA PHE A 210 11.20 6.92 -7.17
C PHE A 210 10.28 6.33 -6.10
N LEU A 211 9.86 7.14 -5.13
CA LEU A 211 9.04 6.72 -3.99
C LEU A 211 7.74 7.54 -3.97
N PRO A 212 6.70 7.11 -4.73
CA PRO A 212 5.41 7.80 -4.73
C PRO A 212 4.78 7.72 -3.34
N ARG A 213 4.73 8.85 -2.64
CA ARG A 213 4.10 8.96 -1.32
C ARG A 213 2.59 8.74 -1.44
N LEU A 214 2.09 7.74 -0.72
CA LEU A 214 0.68 7.40 -0.59
C LEU A 214 0.39 7.22 0.90
N ARG A 215 -0.77 7.72 1.34
CA ARG A 215 -1.28 7.56 2.72
C ARG A 215 -2.64 6.86 2.67
N PRO A 216 -3.06 6.17 3.75
CA PRO A 216 -4.44 5.74 3.91
C PRO A 216 -5.39 6.93 3.76
N PRO A 217 -6.69 6.73 3.49
CA PRO A 217 -7.67 7.82 3.43
C PRO A 217 -8.17 8.29 4.81
N ARG A 218 -7.93 7.51 5.86
CA ARG A 218 -8.27 7.80 7.26
C ARG A 218 -7.37 6.97 8.21
N PRO A 219 -7.24 7.31 9.50
CA PRO A 219 -6.40 6.56 10.43
C PRO A 219 -6.97 5.17 10.70
N VAL A 220 -6.09 4.24 11.07
CA VAL A 220 -6.50 2.97 11.67
C VAL A 220 -6.95 3.23 13.10
N LEU A 221 -8.17 2.84 13.46
CA LEU A 221 -8.65 2.87 14.84
C LEU A 221 -7.78 1.99 15.74
N LYS A 222 -7.22 2.59 16.79
CA LYS A 222 -6.41 1.88 17.82
C LYS A 222 -7.23 1.52 19.05
N ARG A 223 -8.45 1.01 18.85
CA ARG A 223 -9.38 0.61 19.92
C ARG A 223 -9.84 -0.83 19.67
N SER A 224 -10.25 -1.54 20.73
CA SER A 224 -10.81 -2.90 20.60
C SER A 224 -12.09 -2.88 19.78
N LEU A 225 -12.32 -3.97 19.02
CA LEU A 225 -13.57 -4.17 18.28
C LEU A 225 -14.78 -4.01 19.20
N LEU A 226 -14.80 -4.67 20.36
CA LEU A 226 -15.98 -4.70 21.22
C LEU A 226 -16.37 -3.31 21.74
N SER A 227 -15.38 -2.42 21.91
CA SER A 227 -15.62 -1.03 22.29
C SER A 227 -16.13 -0.17 21.14
N THR A 228 -15.74 -0.46 19.90
CA THR A 228 -15.99 0.44 18.75
C THR A 228 -17.05 -0.05 17.79
N ILE A 229 -17.40 -1.34 17.79
CA ILE A 229 -18.36 -1.88 16.83
C ILE A 229 -19.76 -1.27 16.97
N LYS A 230 -20.11 -0.78 18.17
CA LYS A 230 -21.37 -0.08 18.42
C LYS A 230 -21.29 1.43 18.13
N GLU A 231 -20.11 2.02 18.33
CA GLU A 231 -19.90 3.47 18.17
C GLU A 231 -19.62 3.85 16.71
N CYS A 232 -18.83 3.03 16.01
CA CYS A 232 -18.32 3.23 14.66
C CYS A 232 -18.35 1.91 13.86
N PRO A 233 -19.52 1.30 13.62
CA PRO A 233 -19.62 0.05 12.85
C PRO A 233 -19.02 0.18 11.44
N GLU A 234 -19.09 1.36 10.83
CA GLU A 234 -18.54 1.68 9.51
C GLU A 234 -17.01 1.60 9.43
N GLU A 235 -16.32 1.60 10.58
CA GLU A 235 -14.86 1.44 10.67
C GLU A 235 -14.41 -0.02 10.62
N TRP A 236 -15.37 -0.96 10.71
CA TRP A 236 -15.10 -2.38 10.67
C TRP A 236 -15.74 -3.03 9.45
N ARG A 237 -14.93 -3.75 8.69
CA ARG A 237 -15.36 -4.66 7.66
C ARG A 237 -15.37 -6.06 8.21
N GLN A 238 -16.53 -6.68 8.15
CA GLN A 238 -16.75 -8.04 8.59
C GLN A 238 -16.59 -8.99 7.38
N ILE A 239 -15.99 -10.20 7.51
CA ILE A 239 -16.05 -11.26 6.46
C ILE A 239 -16.29 -12.72 6.94
N SER A 240 -17.12 -13.48 6.19
CA SER A 240 -17.66 -14.84 6.47
C SER A 240 -16.98 -16.00 5.75
N TYR A 241 -16.86 -17.18 6.39
CA TYR A 241 -16.49 -18.49 5.84
C TYR A 241 -17.40 -19.64 6.29
N GLN A 242 -17.07 -20.90 5.99
CA GLN A 242 -17.60 -22.08 6.70
C GLN A 242 -16.47 -23.11 6.89
N LEU A 243 -16.33 -23.63 8.11
CA LEU A 243 -15.42 -24.72 8.44
C LEU A 243 -16.17 -26.05 8.29
N ILE A 244 -15.83 -26.78 7.25
CA ILE A 244 -16.46 -28.06 6.92
C ILE A 244 -15.76 -29.18 7.71
N PRO A 245 -16.44 -29.96 8.55
CA PRO A 245 -15.86 -31.07 9.29
C PRO A 245 -15.47 -32.19 8.32
N ARG A 246 -14.49 -33.01 8.70
CA ARG A 246 -14.15 -34.18 7.89
C ARG A 246 -15.18 -35.30 8.11
N PRO A 247 -15.81 -35.83 7.06
CA PRO A 247 -16.94 -36.76 7.17
C PRO A 247 -16.60 -38.11 7.84
N LYS A 248 -15.31 -38.47 7.95
CA LYS A 248 -14.87 -39.80 8.40
C LYS A 248 -14.32 -39.87 9.83
N LYS A 249 -14.20 -38.75 10.54
CA LYS A 249 -13.47 -38.71 11.84
C LYS A 249 -14.24 -38.11 13.00
N SER A 250 -15.46 -37.62 12.77
CA SER A 250 -16.14 -36.87 13.81
C SER A 250 -17.64 -36.76 13.55
N ASN A 251 -18.45 -37.02 14.58
CA ASN A 251 -19.85 -36.57 14.68
C ASN A 251 -19.91 -35.04 14.90
N LEU A 252 -19.02 -34.30 14.25
CA LEU A 252 -18.96 -32.84 14.32
C LEU A 252 -19.87 -32.29 13.24
N GLU A 253 -20.74 -31.37 13.62
CA GLU A 253 -21.51 -30.60 12.67
C GLU A 253 -20.68 -29.49 12.03
N PRO A 254 -21.05 -29.04 10.82
CA PRO A 254 -20.41 -27.90 10.20
C PRO A 254 -20.39 -26.68 11.11
N LEU A 255 -19.18 -26.13 11.24
CA LEU A 255 -18.97 -24.90 11.95
C LEU A 255 -19.05 -23.77 10.93
N THR A 256 -20.21 -23.15 10.85
CA THR A 256 -20.48 -22.10 9.87
C THR A 256 -19.86 -20.79 10.32
N CYS A 257 -18.96 -20.24 9.51
CA CYS A 257 -18.26 -18.99 9.79
C CYS A 257 -19.00 -17.75 9.22
N GLN A 258 -20.26 -17.50 9.56
CA GLN A 258 -21.05 -16.44 8.91
C GLN A 258 -20.97 -15.04 9.57
N VAL A 259 -20.57 -14.06 8.76
CA VAL A 259 -20.61 -12.63 8.99
C VAL A 259 -21.83 -11.96 8.33
N PHE A 260 -22.40 -10.97 9.01
CA PHE A 260 -23.48 -10.14 8.49
C PHE A 260 -22.95 -8.88 7.78
N LEU A 261 -23.54 -8.58 6.63
CA LEU A 261 -23.58 -7.24 6.04
C LEU A 261 -24.85 -6.57 6.55
N PHE A 262 -24.75 -5.42 7.21
CA PHE A 262 -25.88 -4.49 7.22
C PHE A 262 -25.84 -3.74 5.88
N ASP A 263 -26.62 -4.23 4.93
CA ASP A 263 -27.26 -3.34 3.97
C ASP A 263 -28.77 -3.54 4.18
N LEU A 264 -29.45 -2.48 4.59
CA LEU A 264 -30.90 -2.45 4.73
C LEU A 264 -31.50 -2.61 3.33
N LEU A 265 -32.11 -3.77 3.03
CA LEU A 265 -33.41 -3.90 2.34
C LEU A 265 -33.76 -5.38 2.04
N ASP A 266 -34.91 -5.79 2.58
CA ASP A 266 -35.88 -6.80 2.17
C ASP A 266 -35.43 -8.21 1.71
N SER A 267 -35.72 -9.21 2.55
CA SER A 267 -36.79 -10.18 2.23
C SER A 267 -37.06 -11.11 3.42
N GLU A 268 -38.31 -11.09 3.87
CA GLU A 268 -38.86 -12.13 4.73
C GLU A 268 -38.84 -13.49 4.01
N SER A 269 -38.77 -14.56 4.81
CA SER A 269 -38.84 -15.98 4.45
C SER A 269 -37.52 -16.71 4.14
N SER A 270 -36.87 -17.22 5.19
CA SER A 270 -36.30 -18.57 5.18
C SER A 270 -35.99 -19.04 6.61
N THR A 271 -36.81 -19.97 7.11
CA THR A 271 -36.67 -20.64 8.41
C THR A 271 -35.67 -21.79 8.32
N ASN A 272 -34.38 -21.48 8.34
CA ASN A 272 -33.32 -22.44 8.66
C ASN A 272 -32.19 -21.71 9.41
N ASN A 273 -32.37 -21.59 10.72
CA ASN A 273 -31.42 -20.98 11.64
C ASN A 273 -30.23 -21.93 11.85
N TYR A 274 -29.07 -21.54 11.31
CA TYR A 274 -27.78 -22.16 11.61
C TYR A 274 -26.84 -21.11 12.27
N PRO A 275 -25.95 -21.52 13.20
CA PRO A 275 -25.06 -20.65 14.00
C PRO A 275 -23.88 -20.03 13.20
N THR A 276 -23.29 -18.91 13.65
CA THR A 276 -22.64 -17.89 12.78
C THR A 276 -21.29 -17.26 13.24
N HIS A 277 -20.10 -17.50 12.65
CA HIS A 277 -18.79 -16.89 13.08
C HIS A 277 -18.35 -15.53 12.43
N GLN A 278 -17.45 -14.72 13.04
CA GLN A 278 -17.11 -13.35 12.54
C GLN A 278 -15.62 -12.94 12.46
N PHE A 279 -15.11 -12.49 11.30
CA PHE A 279 -13.78 -11.87 11.15
C PHE A 279 -13.89 -10.38 10.86
N PHE A 280 -13.25 -9.51 11.65
CA PHE A 280 -13.30 -8.05 11.50
C PHE A 280 -11.93 -7.48 11.14
N LEU A 281 -11.90 -6.67 10.09
CA LEU A 281 -10.77 -5.86 9.64
C LEU A 281 -11.16 -4.38 9.61
N PRO A 282 -10.22 -3.44 9.76
CA PRO A 282 -10.50 -2.03 9.51
C PRO A 282 -10.97 -1.84 8.07
N SER A 283 -12.11 -1.16 7.88
CA SER A 283 -12.77 -1.06 6.57
C SER A 283 -12.02 -0.17 5.58
N VAL A 284 -10.99 0.58 6.01
CA VAL A 284 -10.09 1.32 5.10
C VAL A 284 -9.51 0.46 4.00
N GLY A 285 -9.16 -0.80 4.29
CA GLY A 285 -8.45 -1.70 3.36
C GLY A 285 -7.11 -1.16 2.83
N VAL A 286 -6.67 0.02 3.27
CA VAL A 286 -5.44 0.70 2.88
C VAL A 286 -4.69 1.06 4.16
N PHE A 287 -3.45 0.58 4.27
CA PHE A 287 -2.65 0.66 5.49
C PHE A 287 -1.25 1.17 5.17
N GLY A 288 -0.67 1.99 6.04
CA GLY A 288 0.75 2.30 5.96
C GLY A 288 1.55 1.01 6.10
N ILE A 289 2.67 0.91 5.40
CA ILE A 289 3.49 -0.30 5.37
C ILE A 289 4.05 -0.70 6.74
N ARG A 290 4.20 0.28 7.64
CA ARG A 290 4.62 0.12 9.04
C ARG A 290 3.45 0.11 10.02
N ASP A 291 2.22 0.27 9.55
CA ASP A 291 1.07 0.29 10.43
C ASP A 291 0.81 -1.10 11.00
N SER A 292 0.42 -1.12 12.27
CA SER A 292 -0.14 -2.29 12.92
C SER A 292 -1.63 -2.35 12.61
N ILE A 293 -2.08 -3.46 12.03
CA ILE A 293 -3.46 -3.67 11.61
C ILE A 293 -4.14 -4.55 12.66
N PRO A 294 -5.06 -4.01 13.48
CA PRO A 294 -5.83 -4.80 14.42
C PRO A 294 -6.87 -5.64 13.66
N PHE A 295 -7.21 -6.79 14.22
CA PHE A 295 -8.29 -7.62 13.72
C PHE A 295 -8.92 -8.43 14.85
N HIS A 296 -10.12 -8.95 14.60
CA HIS A 296 -10.84 -9.81 15.54
C HIS A 296 -11.36 -11.04 14.82
N ILE A 297 -11.24 -12.20 15.45
CA ILE A 297 -11.80 -13.47 15.00
C ILE A 297 -12.77 -13.95 16.07
N GLN A 298 -13.99 -14.24 15.67
CA GLN A 298 -15.00 -14.89 16.47
C GLN A 298 -15.39 -16.18 15.78
N ILE A 299 -15.57 -17.26 16.54
CA ILE A 299 -16.17 -18.55 16.15
C ILE A 299 -17.44 -18.72 16.96
N ILE A 300 -18.55 -19.09 16.32
CA ILE A 300 -19.86 -19.32 16.92
C ILE A 300 -20.52 -20.63 16.46
N GLY A 301 -20.83 -21.52 17.38
CA GLY A 301 -21.48 -22.81 17.10
C GLY A 301 -22.79 -22.97 17.88
N SER A 302 -23.75 -23.70 17.30
CA SER A 302 -25.02 -24.08 17.94
C SER A 302 -24.85 -25.30 18.85
N HIS A 303 -23.81 -26.09 18.61
CA HIS A 303 -23.51 -27.29 19.38
C HIS A 303 -22.29 -27.06 20.27
N ILE A 304 -22.53 -27.16 21.58
CA ILE A 304 -21.51 -27.09 22.62
C ILE A 304 -20.38 -28.10 22.37
N ASP A 305 -20.68 -29.28 21.82
CA ASP A 305 -19.70 -30.33 21.57
C ASP A 305 -18.65 -29.96 20.52
N SER A 306 -19.05 -29.25 19.47
CA SER A 306 -18.13 -28.86 18.39
C SER A 306 -17.16 -27.77 18.85
N LEU A 307 -17.67 -26.80 19.61
CA LEU A 307 -16.83 -25.75 20.20
C LEU A 307 -15.98 -26.25 21.36
N ALA A 308 -16.51 -27.14 22.20
CA ALA A 308 -15.75 -27.77 23.27
C ALA A 308 -14.57 -28.57 22.71
N LYS A 309 -14.78 -29.33 21.65
CA LYS A 309 -13.69 -30.04 20.96
C LYS A 309 -12.64 -29.07 20.41
N LEU A 310 -13.05 -27.94 19.83
CA LEU A 310 -12.11 -26.90 19.41
C LEU A 310 -11.29 -26.34 20.59
N ARG A 311 -11.93 -26.06 21.73
CA ARG A 311 -11.26 -25.58 22.95
C ARG A 311 -10.19 -26.56 23.44
N THR A 312 -10.53 -27.86 23.50
CA THR A 312 -9.56 -28.88 23.95
C THR A 312 -8.32 -28.98 23.06
N VAL A 313 -8.45 -28.71 21.76
CA VAL A 313 -7.28 -28.72 20.87
C VAL A 313 -6.43 -27.46 21.05
N THR A 314 -7.05 -26.31 21.35
CA THR A 314 -6.33 -25.06 21.60
C THR A 314 -5.52 -25.05 22.90
N ASP A 315 -5.95 -25.81 23.92
CA ASP A 315 -5.25 -25.90 25.21
C ASP A 315 -3.83 -26.49 25.09
N ASN A 316 -3.54 -27.18 23.98
CA ASN A 316 -2.19 -27.70 23.65
C ASN A 316 -1.23 -26.60 23.13
N ASN A 317 -1.44 -25.33 23.49
CA ASN A 317 -0.64 -24.17 23.09
C ASN A 317 -0.52 -23.91 21.57
N SER A 318 -1.34 -24.55 20.73
CA SER A 318 -1.37 -24.28 19.29
C SER A 318 -2.59 -23.43 18.93
N PRO A 319 -2.43 -22.26 18.30
CA PRO A 319 -3.56 -21.42 17.95
C PRO A 319 -4.43 -22.14 16.92
N LEU A 320 -5.76 -21.99 17.03
CA LEU A 320 -6.71 -22.60 16.11
C LEU A 320 -6.53 -22.08 14.68
N PHE A 321 -6.37 -20.76 14.57
CA PHE A 321 -6.09 -20.08 13.32
C PHE A 321 -4.67 -19.56 13.30
N ARG A 322 -4.16 -19.36 12.09
CA ARG A 322 -2.99 -18.53 11.84
C ARG A 322 -3.42 -17.40 10.92
N VAL A 323 -2.93 -16.20 11.22
CA VAL A 323 -3.15 -15.03 10.39
C VAL A 323 -1.81 -14.58 9.85
N HIS A 324 -1.66 -14.60 8.54
CA HIS A 324 -0.44 -14.23 7.84
C HIS A 324 -0.66 -12.98 6.99
N PHE A 325 0.39 -12.18 6.87
CA PHE A 325 0.44 -11.13 5.88
C PHE A 325 1.21 -11.70 4.68
N LEU A 326 0.58 -11.76 3.51
CA LEU A 326 1.20 -12.26 2.29
C LEU A 326 1.30 -11.15 1.24
N ARG A 327 2.38 -11.19 0.45
CA ARG A 327 2.52 -10.41 -0.77
C ARG A 327 2.49 -11.33 -1.97
N GLN A 328 1.70 -10.97 -2.97
CA GLN A 328 1.70 -11.56 -4.30
C GLN A 328 2.46 -10.65 -5.27
N VAL A 329 3.41 -11.22 -6.00
CA VAL A 329 4.05 -10.59 -7.15
C VAL A 329 3.50 -11.29 -8.39
N GLU A 330 2.65 -10.58 -9.14
CA GLU A 330 2.15 -11.03 -10.44
C GLU A 330 2.96 -10.36 -11.55
N ILE A 331 3.53 -11.17 -12.44
CA ILE A 331 4.24 -10.76 -13.65
C ILE A 331 3.37 -11.13 -14.85
N ASN A 332 3.06 -10.13 -15.67
CA ASN A 332 2.22 -10.26 -16.86
C ASN A 332 3.04 -9.92 -18.10
N SER A 333 3.23 -10.88 -19.00
CA SER A 333 3.91 -10.64 -20.29
C SER A 333 3.11 -11.26 -21.42
N ASN A 334 2.68 -10.43 -22.38
CA ASN A 334 1.94 -10.85 -23.57
C ASN A 334 0.72 -11.75 -23.27
N GLY A 335 -0.03 -11.43 -22.21
CA GLY A 335 -1.22 -12.19 -21.79
C GLY A 335 -0.92 -13.40 -20.89
N ASN A 336 0.34 -13.84 -20.80
CA ASN A 336 0.75 -14.88 -19.86
C ASN A 336 0.96 -14.26 -18.48
N LYS A 337 0.30 -14.85 -17.48
CA LYS A 337 0.39 -14.44 -16.09
C LYS A 337 1.17 -15.45 -15.27
N SER A 338 2.03 -14.96 -14.39
CA SER A 338 2.75 -15.76 -13.40
C SER A 338 2.66 -15.07 -12.07
N ALA A 339 2.36 -15.78 -11.00
CA ALA A 339 2.23 -15.19 -9.67
C ALA A 339 2.99 -16.01 -8.63
N VAL A 340 3.70 -15.31 -7.75
CA VAL A 340 4.39 -15.91 -6.61
C VAL A 340 3.99 -15.19 -5.33
N HIS A 341 3.80 -15.95 -4.26
CA HIS A 341 3.45 -15.43 -2.94
C HIS A 341 4.61 -15.61 -1.98
N PHE A 342 4.81 -14.63 -1.09
CA PHE A 342 5.73 -14.77 0.03
C PHE A 342 5.19 -14.09 1.30
N PRO A 343 5.54 -14.58 2.50
CA PRO A 343 5.08 -13.99 3.74
C PRO A 343 5.80 -12.68 4.05
N LEU A 344 5.02 -11.67 4.44
CA LEU A 344 5.47 -10.40 4.98
C LEU A 344 5.50 -10.39 6.52
N GLY A 345 4.69 -11.23 7.17
CA GLY A 345 4.57 -11.27 8.63
C GLY A 345 3.53 -12.29 9.11
N GLU A 346 3.55 -12.59 10.40
CA GLU A 346 2.57 -13.44 11.08
C GLU A 346 2.00 -12.67 12.27
N ALA A 347 0.68 -12.76 12.46
CA ALA A 347 0.01 -12.07 13.54
C ALA A 347 0.21 -12.75 14.88
N LYS A 348 0.10 -11.96 15.95
CA LYS A 348 -0.08 -12.48 17.30
C LYS A 348 -1.58 -12.53 17.61
N LEU A 349 -2.06 -13.70 18.02
CA LEU A 349 -3.45 -13.94 18.43
C LEU A 349 -3.54 -14.02 19.95
N LEU A 350 -4.47 -13.29 20.53
CA LEU A 350 -4.78 -13.29 21.95
C LEU A 350 -6.23 -13.73 22.13
N PRO A 351 -6.51 -14.81 22.89
CA PRO A 351 -7.88 -15.20 23.18
C PRO A 351 -8.57 -14.11 23.99
N VAL A 352 -9.81 -13.79 23.64
CA VAL A 352 -10.65 -12.85 24.38
C VAL A 352 -11.59 -13.67 25.28
N PRO A 353 -11.51 -13.53 26.62
CA PRO A 353 -12.41 -14.22 27.52
C PRO A 353 -13.87 -13.92 27.18
N PRO A 354 -14.79 -14.90 27.32
CA PRO A 354 -16.20 -14.60 27.24
C PRO A 354 -16.54 -13.54 28.30
N LEU A 355 -17.37 -12.56 27.94
CA LEU A 355 -17.85 -11.55 28.88
C LEU A 355 -18.61 -12.25 30.02
N GLU A 356 -18.01 -12.30 31.20
CA GLU A 356 -18.66 -12.80 32.41
C GLU A 356 -19.90 -11.93 32.70
N GLY A 357 -21.07 -12.56 32.83
CA GLY A 357 -22.28 -11.86 33.19
C GLY A 357 -23.16 -11.41 32.02
N ALA A 358 -23.10 -12.06 30.85
CA ALA A 358 -24.24 -12.03 29.92
C ALA A 358 -25.48 -12.48 30.72
N ILE A 359 -26.30 -11.50 31.07
CA ILE A 359 -27.45 -11.61 31.97
C ILE A 359 -28.29 -12.76 31.40
N SER A 360 -28.23 -13.91 32.05
CA SER A 360 -29.24 -14.93 31.85
C SER A 360 -30.51 -14.26 32.34
N LEU A 361 -31.29 -13.67 31.42
CA LEU A 361 -32.58 -13.08 31.74
C LEU A 361 -33.37 -14.20 32.40
N SER A 362 -33.38 -14.17 33.73
CA SER A 362 -33.90 -15.21 34.59
C SER A 362 -35.41 -15.16 34.47
N GLY A 363 -35.96 -15.90 33.50
CA GLY A 363 -37.37 -15.76 33.18
C GLY A 363 -37.99 -16.94 32.46
N GLN A 364 -37.35 -17.54 31.46
CA GLN A 364 -37.95 -18.68 30.76
C GLN A 364 -36.93 -19.75 30.41
N VAL A 365 -37.11 -20.89 31.06
CA VAL A 365 -36.49 -22.19 30.73
C VAL A 365 -37.15 -22.68 29.44
N GLN A 366 -36.73 -22.14 28.31
CA GLN A 366 -36.82 -22.87 27.06
C GLN A 366 -35.40 -23.26 26.67
N GLN A 367 -35.23 -24.57 26.49
CA GLN A 367 -34.00 -25.28 26.17
C GLN A 367 -33.57 -25.00 24.71
N GLU A 368 -33.78 -23.78 24.24
CA GLU A 368 -33.49 -23.32 22.89
C GLU A 368 -32.00 -22.99 22.79
N GLN A 369 -31.28 -23.88 22.11
CA GLN A 369 -30.01 -23.67 21.41
C GLN A 369 -29.13 -22.53 21.98
N ARG A 370 -28.44 -22.81 23.09
CA ARG A 370 -27.43 -21.90 23.62
C ARG A 370 -26.27 -21.79 22.62
N GLN A 371 -26.26 -20.68 21.89
CA GLN A 371 -25.19 -20.34 20.96
C GLN A 371 -23.95 -19.93 21.76
N GLU A 372 -22.86 -20.69 21.63
CA GLU A 372 -21.57 -20.37 22.27
C GLU A 372 -20.64 -19.71 21.26
N ASN A 373 -19.75 -18.85 21.76
CA ASN A 373 -18.69 -18.27 20.94
C ASN A 373 -17.30 -18.40 21.57
N ILE A 374 -16.28 -18.30 20.72
CA ILE A 374 -14.87 -18.20 21.09
C ILE A 374 -14.30 -17.04 20.30
N ASN A 375 -13.58 -16.14 20.98
CA ASN A 375 -13.12 -14.90 20.40
C ASN A 375 -11.59 -14.79 20.53
N TRP A 376 -10.96 -14.17 19.54
CA TRP A 376 -9.55 -13.81 19.54
C TRP A 376 -9.41 -12.39 18.97
N GLU A 377 -8.56 -11.60 19.60
CA GLU A 377 -8.05 -10.35 19.05
C GLU A 377 -6.63 -10.56 18.58
N GLY A 378 -6.23 -9.79 17.58
CA GLY A 378 -4.86 -9.85 17.10
C GLY A 378 -4.43 -8.59 16.42
N VAL A 379 -3.11 -8.50 16.24
CA VAL A 379 -2.48 -7.42 15.49
C VAL A 379 -1.52 -8.06 14.52
N ILE A 380 -1.57 -7.60 13.27
CA ILE A 380 -0.62 -7.97 12.23
C ILE A 380 0.14 -6.74 11.75
N CYS A 381 1.44 -6.89 11.57
CA CYS A 381 2.31 -5.87 11.00
C CYS A 381 3.22 -6.52 9.96
N CYS A 382 3.74 -5.70 9.04
CA CYS A 382 4.83 -6.16 8.18
C CYS A 382 6.08 -6.37 9.04
N GLY A 383 6.66 -7.57 9.01
CA GLY A 383 7.85 -7.94 9.77
C GLY A 383 9.16 -7.80 8.99
N LEU A 384 9.13 -7.25 7.78
CA LEU A 384 10.34 -7.03 6.97
C LEU A 384 10.97 -5.67 7.34
N GLU A 385 12.22 -5.70 7.78
CA GLU A 385 12.96 -4.48 8.17
C GLU A 385 13.48 -3.68 6.96
N GLU A 386 13.65 -4.32 5.80
CA GLU A 386 14.19 -3.69 4.59
C GLU A 386 13.14 -2.89 3.80
N LYS A 387 13.62 -2.05 2.87
CA LYS A 387 12.84 -1.12 2.01
C LYS A 387 11.72 -1.81 1.22
N LEU A 388 10.62 -2.13 1.89
CA LEU A 388 9.45 -2.69 1.25
C LEU A 388 8.74 -1.60 0.45
N ALA A 389 8.44 -1.87 -0.81
CA ALA A 389 7.66 -0.95 -1.63
C ALA A 389 6.15 -1.07 -1.31
N PRO A 390 5.36 0.00 -1.50
CA PRO A 390 3.90 -0.08 -1.41
C PRO A 390 3.31 -0.98 -2.50
N SER A 391 2.03 -1.36 -2.39
CA SER A 391 1.33 -2.07 -3.45
C SER A 391 1.18 -1.17 -4.69
N PHE A 392 1.40 -1.72 -5.88
CA PHE A 392 1.26 -0.99 -7.13
C PHE A 392 0.83 -1.92 -8.28
N ASN A 393 0.29 -1.31 -9.34
CA ASN A 393 -0.04 -1.98 -10.59
C ASN A 393 0.53 -1.16 -11.75
N ALA A 394 1.49 -1.76 -12.47
CA ALA A 394 2.14 -1.19 -13.63
C ALA A 394 1.87 -2.01 -14.92
N GLY A 395 0.79 -2.81 -14.93
CA GLY A 395 0.42 -3.69 -16.04
C GLY A 395 1.31 -4.94 -16.11
N ILE A 396 2.60 -4.76 -16.39
CA ILE A 396 3.60 -5.83 -16.49
C ILE A 396 3.95 -6.45 -15.12
N VAL A 397 3.87 -5.66 -14.05
CA VAL A 397 4.08 -6.11 -12.67
C VAL A 397 2.95 -5.57 -11.81
N VAL A 398 2.37 -6.45 -11.01
CA VAL A 398 1.36 -6.11 -10.01
C VAL A 398 1.80 -6.65 -8.65
N ILE A 399 1.88 -5.77 -7.67
CA ILE A 399 2.14 -6.11 -6.27
C ILE A 399 0.83 -5.97 -5.51
N THR A 400 0.32 -7.09 -4.99
CA THR A 400 -0.92 -7.14 -4.21
C THR A 400 -0.63 -7.74 -2.85
N ASP A 401 -1.22 -7.17 -1.79
CA ASP A 401 -1.02 -7.61 -0.43
C ASP A 401 -2.30 -8.26 0.12
N PHE A 402 -2.17 -9.26 0.99
CA PHE A 402 -3.28 -10.03 1.52
C PHE A 402 -3.12 -10.32 3.02
N ILE A 403 -4.19 -10.13 3.78
CA ILE A 403 -4.31 -10.73 5.12
C ILE A 403 -4.93 -12.11 4.93
N LEU A 404 -4.15 -13.16 5.17
CA LEU A 404 -4.54 -14.54 5.03
C LEU A 404 -4.93 -15.14 6.39
N LEU A 405 -6.15 -15.65 6.49
CA LEU A 405 -6.61 -16.48 7.60
C LEU A 405 -6.57 -17.95 7.17
N GLU A 406 -5.88 -18.80 7.92
CA GLU A 406 -5.85 -20.25 7.67
C GLU A 406 -6.01 -21.06 8.96
N LEU A 407 -6.58 -22.26 8.83
CA LEU A 407 -6.68 -23.20 9.94
C LEU A 407 -5.30 -23.83 10.22
N SER A 408 -4.90 -23.91 11.48
CA SER A 408 -3.61 -24.50 11.83
C SER A 408 -3.56 -26.00 11.53
N LYS A 409 -2.36 -26.50 11.24
CA LYS A 409 -2.14 -27.90 10.82
C LYS A 409 -2.65 -28.93 11.83
N SER A 410 -2.57 -28.64 13.13
CA SER A 410 -3.11 -29.50 14.20
C SER A 410 -4.62 -29.69 14.08
N ASN A 411 -5.34 -28.65 13.65
CA ASN A 411 -6.78 -28.63 13.51
C ASN A 411 -7.30 -29.15 12.16
N MET A 412 -6.43 -29.28 11.15
CA MET A 412 -6.76 -29.91 9.87
C MET A 412 -7.15 -31.39 10.03
N SER A 413 -6.96 -32.02 11.19
CA SER A 413 -7.43 -33.37 11.49
C SER A 413 -8.97 -33.43 11.66
N LEU A 414 -9.57 -32.36 12.18
CA LEU A 414 -11.00 -32.25 12.49
C LEU A 414 -11.79 -31.64 11.32
N PHE A 415 -11.23 -30.61 10.67
CA PHE A 415 -11.86 -29.89 9.59
C PHE A 415 -11.13 -30.08 8.26
N GLN A 416 -11.82 -29.79 7.15
CA GLN A 416 -11.18 -29.65 5.86
C GLN A 416 -10.15 -28.51 5.90
N PRO A 417 -9.09 -28.56 5.08
CA PRO A 417 -8.16 -27.45 4.92
C PRO A 417 -8.92 -26.16 4.65
N PHE A 418 -8.70 -25.13 5.47
CA PHE A 418 -9.32 -23.83 5.32
C PHE A 418 -8.24 -22.76 5.18
N LYS A 419 -8.37 -21.94 4.13
CA LYS A 419 -7.46 -20.86 3.81
C LYS A 419 -8.21 -19.79 3.04
N HIS A 420 -8.20 -18.56 3.54
CA HIS A 420 -8.85 -17.43 2.91
C HIS A 420 -7.97 -16.18 2.95
N GLY A 421 -7.87 -15.46 1.83
CA GLY A 421 -7.09 -14.23 1.71
C GLY A 421 -7.95 -12.99 1.47
N HIS A 422 -7.71 -11.93 2.23
CA HIS A 422 -8.31 -10.62 2.04
C HIS A 422 -7.33 -9.67 1.41
N ALA A 423 -7.62 -9.21 0.20
CA ALA A 423 -6.81 -8.18 -0.44
C ALA A 423 -6.84 -6.89 0.41
N VAL A 424 -5.65 -6.38 0.69
CA VAL A 424 -5.40 -5.09 1.32
C VAL A 424 -4.37 -4.33 0.50
N ARG A 425 -4.30 -3.02 0.69
CA ARG A 425 -3.31 -2.18 0.03
C ARG A 425 -2.33 -1.62 1.06
N LEU A 426 -1.05 -1.85 0.85
CA LEU A 426 0.01 -1.18 1.57
C LEU A 426 0.43 0.10 0.85
N VAL A 427 0.61 1.17 1.61
CA VAL A 427 1.09 2.47 1.13
C VAL A 427 2.34 2.90 1.90
N SER A 428 3.12 3.82 1.32
CA SER A 428 4.46 4.17 1.83
C SER A 428 4.43 4.81 3.21
N ASP A 429 3.47 5.68 3.44
CA ASP A 429 3.39 6.51 4.63
C ASP A 429 2.21 6.07 5.48
N SER A 430 2.39 6.10 6.80
CA SER A 430 1.29 5.97 7.75
C SER A 430 0.33 7.15 7.60
N TRP A 431 -0.88 7.04 8.15
CA TRP A 431 -1.83 8.15 8.16
C TRP A 431 -1.34 9.39 8.94
N ARG A 432 -0.50 9.16 9.96
CA ARG A 432 -0.13 10.14 10.97
C ARG A 432 0.62 11.34 10.43
#